data_AF-A0A7V5WQ94-F1
#
_entry.id   AF-A0A7V5WQ94-F1
#
_cell.length_a   1.000
_cell.length_b   1.000
_cell.length_c   1.000
_cell.angle_alpha   90.00
_cell.angle_beta   90.00
_cell.angle_gamma   90.00
#
_symmetry.space_group_name_H-M   'P 1'
#
loop_
_entity.id
_entity.type
_entity.pdbx_description
1 polymer ?
#
loop_
_entity_poly.entity_id
_entity_poly.type
_entity_poly.pdbx_seq_one_letter_code
_entity_poly.pdbx_strand_id
1 'polypeptide(L)'
;MVCRLEPTAKIPEWLSGSFISITRTREELSIVCEQFEIEDVLAEKDWRAFMVAGPLDFSEIGILAKLSDTLAKESISIFVISTYDTDYLLVKEKKLLQAIEAFKNDGHEIGGIK
;
A
#
# COMPACT_ATOMS: atom_id res chain seq x y z
N MET A 1 -3.80 6.55 4.03
CA MET A 1 -2.64 7.39 4.36
C MET A 1 -1.55 6.55 5.03
N VAL A 2 -0.31 7.04 5.06
CA VAL A 2 0.82 6.42 5.77
C VAL A 2 1.28 7.41 6.85
N CYS A 3 1.12 7.06 8.11
CA CYS A 3 1.43 7.89 9.26
C CYS A 3 2.72 7.44 9.93
N ARG A 4 3.49 8.40 10.44
CA ARG A 4 4.64 8.17 11.30
C ARG A 4 4.38 8.74 12.69
N LEU A 5 4.52 7.89 13.71
CA LEU A 5 4.49 8.27 15.11
C LEU A 5 5.81 7.84 15.80
N GLU A 6 6.02 8.33 17.01
CA GLU A 6 7.15 7.94 17.86
C GLU A 6 7.22 6.41 18.08
N PRO A 7 8.44 5.82 18.16
CA PRO A 7 8.61 4.37 18.29
C PRO A 7 7.96 3.77 19.54
N THR A 8 7.72 4.57 20.59
CA THR A 8 7.04 4.15 21.83
C THR A 8 5.58 4.62 21.91
N ALA A 9 5.06 5.30 20.90
CA ALA A 9 3.67 5.74 20.88
C ALA A 9 2.72 4.54 20.98
N LYS A 10 1.61 4.70 21.71
CA LYS A 10 0.52 3.72 21.71
C LYS A 10 -0.16 3.70 20.34
N ILE A 11 -0.83 2.58 20.04
CA ILE A 11 -1.72 2.49 18.88
C ILE A 11 -2.86 3.51 19.11
N PRO A 12 -3.08 4.48 18.21
CA PRO A 12 -4.07 5.52 18.43
C PRO A 12 -5.52 5.01 18.41
N GLU A 13 -6.37 5.59 19.25
CA GLU A 13 -7.79 5.21 19.37
C GLU A 13 -8.64 5.64 18.16
N TRP A 14 -8.18 6.62 17.39
CA TRP A 14 -8.86 7.07 16.18
C TRP A 14 -8.75 6.07 15.01
N LEU A 15 -7.87 5.06 15.12
CA LEU A 15 -7.75 4.05 14.09
C LEU A 15 -9.03 3.24 13.96
N SER A 16 -9.59 3.28 12.75
CA SER A 16 -10.81 2.58 12.38
C SER A 16 -10.74 2.18 10.89
N GLY A 17 -11.70 1.39 10.43
CA GLY A 17 -11.76 0.93 9.05
C GLY A 17 -11.32 -0.53 8.86
N SER A 18 -11.32 -0.97 7.61
CA SER A 18 -11.16 -2.40 7.27
C SER A 18 -9.76 -2.78 6.81
N PHE A 19 -8.96 -1.81 6.34
CA PHE A 19 -7.58 -2.01 5.92
C PHE A 19 -6.63 -1.21 6.81
N ILE A 20 -5.95 -1.92 7.72
CA ILE A 20 -5.01 -1.34 8.68
C ILE A 20 -3.74 -2.19 8.71
N SER A 21 -2.58 -1.56 8.53
CA SER A 21 -1.27 -2.17 8.77
C SER A 21 -0.51 -1.34 9.79
N ILE A 22 0.00 -1.99 10.84
CA ILE A 22 0.73 -1.36 11.94
C ILE A 22 2.08 -2.03 12.05
N THR A 23 3.14 -1.26 11.80
CA THR A 23 4.52 -1.74 11.90
C THR A 23 5.27 -0.89 12.91
N ARG A 24 5.82 -1.53 13.94
CA ARG A 24 6.68 -0.88 14.92
C ARG A 24 8.12 -1.31 14.69
N THR A 25 8.99 -0.32 14.55
CA THR A 25 10.44 -0.51 14.51
C THR A 25 11.08 0.19 15.72
N ARG A 26 12.42 0.20 15.79
CA ARG A 26 13.12 1.01 16.79
C ARG A 26 13.01 2.51 16.53
N GLU A 27 12.73 2.90 15.29
CA GLU A 27 12.77 4.28 14.81
C GLU A 27 11.39 4.93 14.73
N GLU A 28 10.32 4.13 14.68
CA GLU A 28 8.95 4.65 14.50
C GLU A 28 7.85 3.62 14.77
N LEU A 29 6.64 4.14 14.93
CA LEU A 29 5.40 3.44 14.69
C LEU A 29 4.82 3.92 13.34
N SER A 30 4.90 3.07 12.32
CA SER A 30 4.34 3.31 10.99
C SER A 30 2.95 2.69 10.88
N ILE A 31 1.97 3.49 10.48
CA ILE A 31 0.58 3.04 10.35
C ILE A 31 0.07 3.35 8.95
N VAL A 32 -0.43 2.34 8.26
CA VAL A 32 -1.17 2.50 7.01
C VAL A 32 -2.63 2.21 7.28
N CYS A 33 -3.50 3.17 6.97
CA CYS A 33 -4.94 3.05 7.20
C CYS A 33 -5.72 3.94 6.21
N GLU A 34 -7.04 3.96 6.34
CA GLU A 34 -7.89 4.95 5.69
C GLU A 34 -7.45 6.39 6.04
N GLN A 35 -7.80 7.35 5.18
CA GLN A 35 -7.39 8.73 5.36
C GLN A 35 -8.33 9.45 6.33
N PHE A 36 -7.76 10.03 7.37
CA PHE A 36 -8.46 10.85 8.35
C PHE A 36 -7.87 12.25 8.40
N GLU A 37 -8.68 13.23 8.80
CA GLU A 37 -8.17 14.56 9.17
C GLU A 37 -7.75 14.53 10.63
N ILE A 38 -6.43 14.55 10.85
CA ILE A 38 -5.80 14.46 12.16
C ILE A 38 -4.72 15.53 12.22
N GLU A 39 -4.72 16.32 13.30
CA GLU A 39 -3.69 17.31 13.59
C GLU A 39 -2.46 16.65 14.23
N ASP A 40 -1.29 17.26 14.07
CA ASP A 40 -0.03 16.86 14.73
C ASP A 40 0.48 15.42 14.44
N VAL A 41 0.00 14.78 13.38
CA VAL A 41 0.54 13.49 12.90
C VAL A 41 1.22 13.69 11.55
N LEU A 42 2.51 13.31 11.47
CA LEU A 42 3.22 13.29 10.19
C LEU A 42 2.62 12.20 9.30
N ALA A 43 2.00 12.59 8.19
CA ALA A 43 1.28 11.66 7.33
C ALA A 43 1.43 11.96 5.84
N GLU A 44 1.61 10.92 5.05
CA GLU A 44 1.50 10.93 3.60
C GLU A 44 0.11 10.50 3.17
N LYS A 45 -0.61 11.40 2.49
CA LYS A 45 -2.02 11.25 2.09
C LYS A 45 -2.18 10.76 0.64
N ASP A 46 -3.43 10.50 0.27
CA ASP A 46 -3.92 10.22 -1.09
C ASP A 46 -3.27 8.99 -1.72
N TRP A 47 -3.37 7.87 -1.01
CA TRP A 47 -2.92 6.56 -1.50
C TRP A 47 -4.12 5.74 -1.99
N ARG A 48 -3.87 4.86 -2.96
CA ARG A 48 -4.80 3.87 -3.48
C ARG A 48 -4.10 2.52 -3.55
N ALA A 49 -4.73 1.48 -3.05
CA ALA A 49 -4.15 0.14 -2.96
C ALA A 49 -4.64 -0.75 -4.10
N PHE A 50 -3.71 -1.45 -4.73
CA PHE A 50 -3.98 -2.64 -5.53
C PHE A 50 -3.72 -3.86 -4.65
N MET A 51 -4.71 -4.75 -4.55
CA MET A 51 -4.52 -6.07 -3.94
C MET A 51 -4.07 -7.04 -5.04
N VAL A 52 -3.03 -7.83 -4.77
CA VAL A 52 -2.67 -8.93 -5.67
C VAL A 52 -3.69 -10.05 -5.50
N ALA A 53 -4.25 -10.55 -6.61
CA ALA A 53 -5.36 -11.49 -6.58
C ALA A 53 -4.95 -12.90 -6.12
N GLY A 54 -5.78 -13.51 -5.27
CA GLY A 54 -5.58 -14.85 -4.70
C GLY A 54 -4.73 -14.84 -3.43
N PRO A 55 -4.75 -15.92 -2.64
CA PRO A 55 -3.68 -16.14 -1.69
C PRO A 55 -2.41 -16.47 -2.48
N LEU A 56 -1.38 -15.66 -2.31
CA LEU A 56 -0.05 -15.93 -2.80
C LEU A 56 0.55 -17.04 -1.95
N ASP A 57 0.83 -18.17 -2.58
CA ASP A 57 1.67 -19.19 -1.95
C ASP A 57 3.07 -18.59 -1.75
N PHE A 58 3.68 -18.82 -0.59
CA PHE A 58 5.04 -18.35 -0.28
C PHE A 58 6.11 -18.87 -1.26
N SER A 59 5.79 -19.88 -2.07
CA SER A 59 6.63 -20.39 -3.15
C SER A 59 6.55 -19.59 -4.47
N GLU A 60 5.61 -18.66 -4.59
CA GLU A 60 5.48 -17.78 -5.75
C GLU A 60 6.59 -16.72 -5.77
N ILE A 61 7.58 -16.92 -6.62
CA ILE A 61 8.76 -16.05 -6.70
C ILE A 61 8.58 -15.00 -7.80
N GLY A 62 8.88 -13.76 -7.46
CA GLY A 62 9.05 -12.69 -8.45
C GLY A 62 7.77 -11.93 -8.83
N ILE A 63 6.61 -12.27 -8.24
CA ILE A 63 5.36 -11.52 -8.46
C ILE A 63 5.55 -10.04 -8.12
N LEU A 64 6.00 -9.72 -6.90
CA LEU A 64 6.27 -8.35 -6.49
C LEU A 64 7.32 -7.68 -7.37
N ALA A 65 8.37 -8.41 -7.76
CA ALA A 65 9.42 -7.87 -8.63
C ALA A 65 8.82 -7.43 -9.98
N LYS A 66 8.02 -8.29 -10.63
CA LYS A 66 7.35 -7.97 -11.89
C LYS A 66 6.42 -6.77 -11.73
N LEU A 67 5.53 -6.78 -10.73
CA LEU A 67 4.58 -5.68 -10.52
C LEU A 67 5.28 -4.35 -10.22
N SER A 68 6.36 -4.39 -9.43
CA SER A 68 7.16 -3.19 -9.12
C SER A 68 7.90 -2.65 -10.35
N ASP A 69 8.44 -3.54 -11.20
CA ASP A 69 9.13 -3.16 -12.44
C ASP A 69 8.17 -2.49 -13.43
N THR A 70 6.96 -3.02 -13.58
CA THR A 70 5.91 -2.44 -14.43
C THR A 70 5.59 -0.99 -14.02
N LEU A 71 5.46 -0.71 -12.72
CA LEU A 71 5.19 0.64 -12.23
C LEU A 71 6.44 1.53 -12.25
N ALA A 72 7.63 0.97 -12.03
CA ALA A 72 8.88 1.72 -12.09
C ALA A 72 9.19 2.25 -13.49
N LYS A 73 8.92 1.48 -14.55
CA LYS A 73 9.04 1.91 -15.96
C LYS A 73 8.22 3.16 -16.27
N GLU A 74 7.09 3.32 -15.58
CA GLU A 74 6.19 4.47 -15.69
C GLU A 74 6.50 5.60 -14.69
N SER A 75 7.61 5.49 -13.95
CA SER A 75 8.02 6.41 -12.88
C SER A 75 6.94 6.57 -11.78
N ILE A 76 6.27 5.48 -11.44
CA ILE A 76 5.26 5.44 -10.38
C ILE A 76 5.89 4.83 -9.12
N SER A 77 6.04 5.64 -8.08
CA SER A 77 6.46 5.17 -6.76
C SER A 77 5.38 4.28 -6.14
N ILE A 78 5.82 3.22 -5.47
CA ILE A 78 4.96 2.30 -4.73
C ILE A 78 5.29 2.29 -3.24
N PHE A 79 4.30 1.93 -2.43
CA PHE A 79 4.46 1.54 -1.04
C PHE A 79 3.81 0.16 -0.88
N VAL A 80 4.55 -0.85 -0.43
CA VAL A 80 4.09 -2.25 -0.44
C VAL A 80 3.80 -2.74 0.98
N ILE A 81 2.71 -3.47 1.14
CA ILE A 81 2.33 -4.15 2.38
C ILE A 81 2.08 -5.61 2.06
N SER A 82 2.90 -6.50 2.60
CA SER A 82 2.65 -7.93 2.58
C SER A 82 1.79 -8.32 3.79
N THR A 83 0.81 -9.19 3.55
CA THR A 83 0.03 -9.86 4.58
C THR A 83 0.33 -11.36 4.54
N TYR A 84 -0.40 -12.16 5.34
CA TYR A 84 -0.26 -13.61 5.26
C TYR A 84 -0.73 -14.16 3.91
N ASP A 85 -1.86 -13.64 3.41
CA ASP A 85 -2.48 -14.17 2.19
C ASP A 85 -1.94 -13.50 0.94
N THR A 86 -1.69 -12.21 0.95
CA THR A 86 -1.35 -11.49 -0.29
C THR A 86 -0.61 -10.19 -0.04
N ASP A 87 -0.14 -9.57 -1.11
CA ASP A 87 0.48 -8.26 -1.13
C ASP A 87 -0.47 -7.15 -1.59
N TYR A 88 -0.22 -5.96 -1.07
CA TYR A 88 -0.89 -4.73 -1.46
C TYR A 88 0.14 -3.73 -1.96
N LEU A 89 -0.05 -3.24 -3.18
CA LEU A 89 0.78 -2.19 -3.77
C LEU A 89 0.00 -0.88 -3.72
N LEU A 90 0.48 0.07 -2.94
CA LEU A 90 -0.12 1.39 -2.82
C LEU A 90 0.57 2.36 -3.77
N VAL A 91 -0.21 3.11 -4.53
CA VAL A 91 0.24 4.21 -5.39
C VAL A 91 -0.43 5.51 -4.97
N LYS A 92 0.15 6.65 -5.34
CA LYS A 92 -0.53 7.94 -5.16
C LYS A 92 -1.78 7.99 -6.04
N GLU A 93 -2.87 8.53 -5.51
CA GLU A 93 -4.17 8.68 -6.18
C GLU A 93 -4.04 9.35 -7.55
N LYS A 94 -3.25 10.43 -7.63
CA LYS A 94 -2.96 11.13 -8.89
C LYS A 94 -2.29 10.28 -9.98
N LYS A 95 -1.72 9.13 -9.61
CA LYS A 95 -1.08 8.15 -10.50
C LYS A 95 -1.91 6.90 -10.72
N LEU A 96 -3.10 6.79 -10.11
CA LEU A 96 -3.93 5.58 -10.16
C LEU A 96 -4.26 5.16 -11.61
N LEU A 97 -4.74 6.09 -12.43
CA LEU A 97 -5.11 5.78 -13.82
C LEU A 97 -3.91 5.33 -14.65
N GLN A 98 -2.76 6.00 -14.47
CA GLN A 98 -1.51 5.61 -15.14
C GLN A 98 -1.06 4.21 -14.69
N ALA A 99 -1.17 3.89 -13.40
CA ALA A 99 -0.84 2.57 -12.87
C ALA A 99 -1.75 1.47 -13.43
N ILE A 100 -3.06 1.73 -13.54
CA ILE A 100 -4.02 0.81 -14.16
C ILE A 100 -3.65 0.54 -15.61
N GLU A 101 -3.32 1.59 -16.38
CA GLU A 101 -2.91 1.47 -17.77
C GLU A 101 -1.59 0.69 -17.91
N ALA A 102 -0.60 0.98 -17.06
CA ALA A 102 0.68 0.27 -17.01
C ALA A 102 0.48 -1.24 -16.81
N PHE A 103 -0.34 -1.62 -15.83
CA PHE A 103 -0.64 -3.02 -15.56
C PHE A 103 -1.36 -3.69 -16.73
N LYS A 104 -2.35 -3.02 -17.33
CA LYS A 104 -3.06 -3.54 -18.52
C LYS A 104 -2.12 -3.75 -19.71
N ASN A 105 -1.23 -2.80 -19.97
CA ASN A 105 -0.25 -2.87 -21.05
C ASN A 105 0.77 -4.00 -20.84
N ASP A 106 1.08 -4.34 -19.59
CA ASP A 106 1.92 -5.47 -19.21
C ASP A 106 1.14 -6.81 -19.11
N GLY A 107 -0.13 -6.82 -19.53
CA GLY A 107 -0.97 -8.01 -19.64
C GLY A 107 -1.67 -8.43 -18.35
N HIS A 108 -1.70 -7.58 -17.33
CA HIS A 108 -2.43 -7.83 -16.09
C HIS A 108 -3.91 -7.43 -16.20
N GLU A 109 -4.78 -8.24 -15.59
CA GLU A 109 -6.18 -7.91 -15.42
C GLU A 109 -6.38 -7.06 -14.15
N ILE A 110 -7.24 -6.04 -14.24
CA ILE A 110 -7.60 -5.18 -13.11
C ILE A 110 -9.03 -5.53 -12.69
N GLY A 111 -9.15 -6.06 -11.47
CA GLY A 111 -10.44 -6.35 -10.84
C GLY A 111 -11.23 -5.07 -10.49
N GLY A 112 -12.50 -5.24 -10.12
CA GLY A 112 -13.37 -4.13 -9.75
C GLY A 112 -12.89 -3.36 -8.52
N ILE A 113 -13.28 -2.08 -8.44
CA ILE A 113 -13.04 -1.20 -7.28
C ILE A 113 -13.97 -1.67 -6.15
N LYS A 114 -13.41 -1.98 -5.00
CA LYS A 114 -14.16 -2.22 -3.75
C LYS A 114 -14.09 -1.00 -2.86
#